data_AF-A0A1G5INR1-F1
#
_entry.id   AF-A0A1G5INR1-F1
#
_cell.length_a   1.000
_cell.length_b   1.000
_cell.length_c   1.000
_cell.angle_alpha   90.00
_cell.angle_beta   90.00
_cell.angle_gamma   90.00
#
_symmetry.space_group_name_H-M   'P 1'
#
loop_
_entity.id
_entity.type
_entity.pdbx_description
1 polymer ?
#
loop_
_entity_poly.entity_id
_entity_poly.type
_entity_poly.pdbx_seq_one_letter_code
_entity_poly.pdbx_strand_id
1 'polypeptide(L)'
;MKFPPNIKIPDSLKGVFKKSSTPDPLREPRRNPKDNIPLNFRERSNARVSLMASVIVLAILVLFFNQLDYRLIRKPAIDAQKKAAAVKAKADQEAADTTAETTTASVIAVGDNLYHQSLIDAGASSDGNWNYDKIYTHIQDAIKDADIKMIDQETVFTTDHDSVSSYPSFATPTEVGDAIIKAGFNVVESANNHIDDFGEGFLTDTLNFWKTKYPDVTLLGIHDSQEDADTVKIREVNGIKIAFLDYTYGTNVGGIEGKDYMIDMIRKDKITAMIQKAKQQADCIIFVAHWGTEDETMPNEYEKQWAAYLMEQGVNVIIGGHPHVLQPYGRLTDDKGNETVVFYSLGNFVSTQQKLEELLGGMAKFTIQKTVQDGKTSIEILTPTVEPLVMHYNSDAGEFGPYMLSDYTEELASQNGVQSYIGSGVFTLDNLKKKFNEIMSMNVTPSTGTNLLDVTIDTDLNMIDASGNVVEDTDSITAEKYYADKGIDITSEDFNSADNNSGSTDDSSDDGSYDDGSYDDGSYDDGSYDDGSYDDGSYDDGSYDDGSYDDSEE
;
A
#
# COMPACT_ATOMS: atom_id res chain seq x y z
N MET A 1 -46.06 -26.52 -0.67
CA MET A 1 -46.96 -27.62 -0.22
C MET A 1 -48.01 -26.99 0.68
N LYS A 2 -49.20 -26.64 0.17
CA LYS A 2 -50.46 -27.44 0.20
C LYS A 2 -50.75 -28.10 1.55
N PHE A 3 -51.63 -27.46 2.34
CA PHE A 3 -52.53 -28.13 3.28
C PHE A 3 -53.91 -28.30 2.62
N PRO A 4 -54.58 -29.44 2.83
CA PRO A 4 -55.96 -29.43 3.33
C PRO A 4 -56.29 -30.69 4.20
N PRO A 5 -57.55 -30.99 4.58
CA PRO A 5 -58.27 -30.42 5.73
C PRO A 5 -58.94 -31.53 6.62
N ASN A 6 -59.90 -31.13 7.47
CA ASN A 6 -61.09 -31.87 7.98
C ASN A 6 -61.08 -32.46 9.43
N ILE A 7 -61.92 -31.94 10.36
CA ILE A 7 -63.21 -32.53 10.85
C ILE A 7 -63.73 -31.98 12.22
N LYS A 8 -64.96 -31.42 12.13
CA LYS A 8 -66.22 -31.45 12.94
C LYS A 8 -66.34 -31.09 14.44
N ILE A 9 -67.32 -30.22 14.68
CA ILE A 9 -68.09 -29.96 15.93
C ILE A 9 -69.43 -30.73 15.86
N PRO A 10 -69.99 -31.25 16.98
CA PRO A 10 -71.34 -31.79 17.02
C PRO A 10 -72.40 -30.78 17.49
N ASP A 11 -73.51 -30.77 16.75
CA ASP A 11 -74.80 -30.18 17.14
C ASP A 11 -75.59 -31.15 18.02
N SER A 12 -75.92 -30.72 19.25
CA SER A 12 -76.98 -31.34 20.03
C SER A 12 -77.88 -30.29 20.70
N LEU A 13 -79.04 -30.06 20.06
CA LEU A 13 -80.38 -30.00 20.66
C LEU A 13 -80.69 -28.77 21.56
N LYS A 14 -81.17 -27.64 21.03
CA LYS A 14 -82.57 -27.25 20.68
C LYS A 14 -83.56 -26.99 21.85
N GLY A 15 -84.07 -25.74 21.87
CA GLY A 15 -85.44 -25.32 22.27
C GLY A 15 -85.60 -24.90 23.74
N VAL A 16 -86.37 -23.88 24.14
CA VAL A 16 -87.64 -23.34 23.59
C VAL A 16 -87.90 -21.90 24.08
N PHE A 17 -88.54 -21.13 23.20
CA PHE A 17 -89.21 -19.82 23.31
C PHE A 17 -89.93 -19.45 24.63
N LYS A 18 -89.89 -18.16 25.03
CA LYS A 18 -91.06 -17.24 24.93
C LYS A 18 -90.71 -15.77 25.26
N LYS A 19 -91.50 -14.89 24.64
CA LYS A 19 -91.38 -13.42 24.52
C LYS A 19 -92.51 -12.74 25.31
N SER A 20 -92.30 -11.45 25.65
CA SER A 20 -93.27 -10.42 26.07
C SER A 20 -93.77 -10.52 27.53
N SER A 21 -94.02 -9.45 28.29
CA SER A 21 -94.46 -8.08 27.97
C SER A 21 -94.33 -7.20 29.22
N THR A 22 -94.13 -5.89 29.06
CA THR A 22 -94.50 -4.87 30.07
C THR A 22 -95.99 -4.54 29.91
N PRO A 23 -96.75 -4.29 30.98
CA PRO A 23 -97.02 -2.90 31.38
C PRO A 23 -97.25 -2.66 32.91
N ASP A 24 -97.01 -1.43 33.35
CA ASP A 24 -97.51 -0.80 34.61
C ASP A 24 -98.96 -0.28 34.35
N PRO A 25 -99.93 -0.19 35.31
CA PRO A 25 -99.87 0.70 36.49
C PRO A 25 -100.63 0.27 37.78
N LEU A 26 -100.23 0.89 38.91
CA LEU A 26 -100.99 1.29 40.11
C LEU A 26 -101.83 0.24 40.90
N ARG A 27 -101.38 -0.07 42.13
CA ARG A 27 -102.19 0.02 43.37
C ARG A 27 -101.38 -0.33 44.62
N GLU A 28 -101.25 0.62 45.55
CA GLU A 28 -100.83 0.35 46.91
C GLU A 28 -101.85 -0.55 47.65
N PRO A 29 -101.40 -1.56 48.41
CA PRO A 29 -102.07 -1.99 49.61
C PRO A 29 -101.27 -1.51 50.83
N ARG A 30 -101.93 -0.70 51.66
CA ARG A 30 -101.51 -0.32 53.01
C ARG A 30 -100.93 -1.53 53.76
N ARG A 31 -99.65 -1.48 54.11
CA ARG A 31 -99.06 -2.37 55.14
C ARG A 31 -98.73 -1.56 56.40
N ASN A 32 -99.48 -1.93 57.43
CA ASN A 32 -99.27 -1.83 58.89
C ASN A 32 -98.07 -0.97 59.39
N PRO A 33 -98.28 0.04 60.26
CA PRO A 33 -97.21 0.86 60.83
C PRO A 33 -96.42 0.16 61.96
N LYS A 34 -96.01 -1.10 61.78
CA LYS A 34 -95.24 -1.87 62.77
C LYS A 34 -93.88 -2.41 62.28
N ASP A 35 -93.46 -2.14 61.05
CA ASP A 35 -92.21 -2.69 60.50
C ASP A 35 -90.98 -1.78 60.61
N ASN A 36 -91.04 -0.69 61.38
CA ASN A 36 -89.84 0.07 61.78
C ASN A 36 -89.47 -0.25 63.23
N ILE A 37 -88.89 -1.44 63.44
CA ILE A 37 -88.14 -1.73 64.66
C ILE A 37 -86.71 -1.22 64.43
N PRO A 38 -86.20 -0.24 65.20
CA PRO A 38 -84.79 0.10 65.14
C PRO A 38 -83.98 -1.13 65.56
N LEU A 39 -83.04 -1.59 64.72
CA LEU A 39 -82.07 -2.64 65.04
C LEU A 39 -81.64 -2.50 66.51
N ASN A 40 -81.84 -3.55 67.30
CA ASN A 40 -81.46 -3.55 68.71
C ASN A 40 -79.96 -3.22 68.78
N PHE A 41 -79.49 -2.50 69.81
CA PHE A 41 -78.11 -1.99 69.91
C PHE A 41 -77.06 -3.10 69.69
N ARG A 42 -77.41 -4.35 70.04
CA ARG A 42 -76.64 -5.57 69.79
C ARG A 42 -76.47 -5.93 68.30
N GLU A 43 -77.49 -5.75 67.46
CA GLU A 43 -77.43 -6.10 66.04
C GLU A 43 -76.59 -5.10 65.24
N ARG A 44 -76.63 -3.80 65.58
CA ARG A 44 -75.72 -2.79 65.02
C ARG A 44 -74.27 -3.02 65.42
N SER A 45 -74.03 -3.47 66.66
CA SER A 45 -72.70 -3.84 67.14
C SER A 45 -72.17 -5.07 66.38
N ASN A 46 -72.98 -6.12 66.24
CA ASN A 46 -72.60 -7.33 65.50
C ASN A 46 -72.36 -7.06 64.01
N ALA A 47 -73.14 -6.19 63.37
CA ALA A 47 -72.93 -5.78 61.97
C ALA A 47 -71.60 -5.01 61.78
N ARG A 48 -71.22 -4.13 62.72
CA ARG A 48 -69.93 -3.43 62.69
C ARG A 48 -68.75 -4.37 62.90
N VAL A 49 -68.88 -5.32 63.84
CA VAL A 49 -67.86 -6.35 64.08
C VAL A 49 -67.71 -7.25 62.86
N SER A 50 -68.82 -7.66 62.23
CA SER A 50 -68.78 -8.45 61.00
C SER A 50 -68.14 -7.69 59.83
N LEU A 51 -68.41 -6.39 59.68
CA LEU A 51 -67.79 -5.56 58.65
C LEU A 51 -66.28 -5.43 58.89
N MET A 52 -65.85 -5.13 60.12
CA MET A 52 -64.42 -5.05 60.46
C MET A 52 -63.71 -6.39 60.26
N ALA A 53 -64.33 -7.50 60.64
CA ALA A 53 -63.79 -8.84 60.40
C ALA A 53 -63.64 -9.12 58.89
N SER A 54 -64.63 -8.77 58.07
CA SER A 54 -64.54 -8.92 56.61
C SER A 54 -63.44 -8.07 55.99
N VAL A 55 -63.25 -6.83 56.46
CA VAL A 55 -62.15 -5.95 55.99
C VAL A 55 -60.78 -6.52 56.37
N ILE A 56 -60.65 -7.05 57.58
CA ILE A 56 -59.40 -7.69 58.05
C ILE A 56 -59.10 -8.95 57.22
N VAL A 57 -60.11 -9.79 56.96
CA VAL A 57 -59.94 -10.98 56.10
C VAL A 57 -59.55 -10.59 54.68
N LEU A 58 -60.16 -9.55 54.12
CA LEU A 58 -59.82 -9.04 52.79
C LEU A 58 -58.37 -8.53 52.76
N ALA A 59 -57.93 -7.79 53.77
CA ALA A 59 -56.56 -7.30 53.88
C ALA A 59 -55.55 -8.45 53.97
N ILE A 60 -55.86 -9.50 54.75
CA ILE A 60 -55.02 -10.70 54.84
C ILE A 60 -54.95 -11.42 53.49
N LEU A 61 -56.06 -11.55 52.78
CA LEU A 61 -56.09 -12.17 51.45
C LEU A 61 -55.26 -11.36 50.44
N VAL A 62 -55.37 -10.03 50.45
CA VAL A 62 -54.55 -9.15 49.59
C VAL A 62 -53.06 -9.34 49.88
N LEU A 63 -52.67 -9.38 51.15
CA LEU A 63 -51.28 -9.62 51.53
C LEU A 63 -50.80 -11.02 51.11
N PHE A 64 -51.63 -12.05 51.29
CA PHE A 64 -51.33 -13.41 50.91
C PHE A 64 -51.15 -13.56 49.39
N PHE A 65 -52.08 -13.03 48.59
CA PHE A 65 -51.98 -13.07 47.13
C PHE A 65 -50.82 -12.21 46.61
N ASN A 66 -50.52 -11.07 47.22
CA ASN A 66 -49.34 -10.27 46.87
C ASN A 66 -48.02 -11.00 47.20
N GLN A 67 -47.99 -11.75 48.31
CA GLN A 67 -46.82 -12.56 48.67
C GLN A 67 -46.63 -13.78 47.76
N LEU A 68 -47.74 -14.41 47.32
CA LEU A 68 -47.72 -15.47 46.31
C LEU A 68 -47.25 -14.95 44.95
N ASP A 69 -47.79 -13.82 44.49
CA ASP A 69 -47.40 -13.16 43.24
C ASP A 69 -45.91 -12.77 43.26
N TYR A 70 -45.43 -12.24 44.38
CA TYR A 70 -44.00 -11.95 44.54
C TYR A 70 -43.13 -13.21 44.45
N ARG A 71 -43.52 -14.32 45.12
CA ARG A 71 -42.71 -15.55 45.16
C ARG A 71 -42.77 -16.36 43.87
N LEU A 72 -43.93 -16.44 43.23
CA LEU A 72 -44.18 -17.32 42.08
C LEU A 72 -43.95 -16.63 40.74
N ILE A 73 -44.10 -15.30 40.67
CA ILE A 73 -44.06 -14.56 39.40
C ILE A 73 -42.92 -13.54 39.40
N ARG A 74 -42.92 -12.57 40.34
CA ARG A 74 -41.95 -11.46 40.27
C ARG A 74 -40.51 -11.90 40.58
N LYS A 75 -40.30 -12.69 41.64
CA LYS A 75 -38.95 -13.12 42.04
C LYS A 75 -38.27 -13.98 40.96
N PRO A 76 -38.92 -15.03 40.39
CA PRO A 76 -38.32 -15.78 39.28
C PRO A 76 -38.05 -14.92 38.04
N ALA A 77 -38.90 -13.94 37.74
CA ALA A 77 -38.69 -13.01 36.62
C ALA A 77 -37.48 -12.09 36.86
N ILE A 78 -37.31 -11.58 38.09
CA ILE A 78 -36.13 -10.77 38.48
C ILE A 78 -34.86 -11.62 38.43
N ASP A 79 -34.91 -12.85 38.93
CA ASP A 79 -33.76 -13.76 38.93
C ASP A 79 -33.38 -14.17 37.49
N ALA A 80 -34.36 -14.38 36.62
CA ALA A 80 -34.14 -14.62 35.18
C ALA A 80 -33.52 -13.41 34.48
N GLN A 81 -34.00 -12.19 34.76
CA GLN A 81 -33.41 -10.96 34.23
C GLN A 81 -31.97 -10.76 34.69
N LYS A 82 -31.68 -10.98 35.99
CA LYS A 82 -30.31 -10.89 36.51
C LYS A 82 -29.39 -11.92 35.87
N LYS A 83 -29.86 -13.14 35.65
CA LYS A 83 -29.09 -14.20 35.00
C LYS A 83 -28.81 -13.86 33.53
N ALA A 84 -29.81 -13.32 32.81
CA ALA A 84 -29.63 -12.85 31.44
C ALA A 84 -28.65 -11.67 31.35
N ALA A 85 -28.74 -10.72 32.27
CA ALA A 85 -27.80 -9.59 32.35
C ALA A 85 -26.37 -10.04 32.68
N ALA A 86 -26.19 -11.03 33.56
CA ALA A 86 -24.87 -11.59 33.87
C ALA A 86 -24.27 -12.38 32.68
N VAL A 87 -25.09 -13.12 31.93
CA VAL A 87 -24.66 -13.81 30.71
C VAL A 87 -24.26 -12.80 29.64
N LYS A 88 -25.05 -11.72 29.47
CA LYS A 88 -24.73 -10.64 28.54
C LYS A 88 -23.43 -9.93 28.94
N ALA A 89 -23.29 -9.54 30.21
CA ALA A 89 -22.07 -8.89 30.69
C ALA A 89 -20.83 -9.78 30.52
N LYS A 90 -20.95 -11.09 30.70
CA LYS A 90 -19.84 -12.03 30.47
C LYS A 90 -19.51 -12.17 28.98
N ALA A 91 -20.51 -12.19 28.09
CA ALA A 91 -20.30 -12.21 26.65
C ALA A 91 -19.69 -10.89 26.14
N ASP A 92 -20.14 -9.75 26.67
CA ASP A 92 -19.59 -8.42 26.35
C ASP A 92 -18.12 -8.30 26.84
N GLN A 93 -17.77 -8.97 27.94
CA GLN A 93 -16.41 -9.00 28.50
C GLN A 93 -15.49 -9.99 27.76
N GLU A 94 -16.00 -11.13 27.30
CA GLU A 94 -15.27 -12.08 26.44
C GLU A 94 -15.09 -11.54 25.00
N ALA A 95 -15.98 -10.66 24.53
CA ALA A 95 -15.85 -9.96 23.24
C ALA A 95 -14.94 -8.71 23.29
N ALA A 96 -14.65 -8.18 24.49
CA ALA A 96 -13.76 -7.03 24.67
C ALA A 96 -12.28 -7.43 24.90
N ASP A 97 -11.98 -8.72 25.01
CA ASP A 97 -10.65 -9.26 25.33
C ASP A 97 -9.85 -9.72 24.08
N THR A 98 -10.38 -9.52 22.87
CA THR A 98 -9.64 -9.73 21.62
C THR A 98 -8.79 -8.50 21.31
N THR A 99 -7.68 -8.36 22.04
CA THR A 99 -6.62 -7.42 21.64
C THR A 99 -6.16 -7.77 20.23
N ALA A 100 -6.19 -6.78 19.32
CA ALA A 100 -5.70 -6.96 17.97
C ALA A 100 -4.20 -7.29 18.01
N GLU A 101 -3.80 -8.38 17.38
CA GLU A 101 -2.39 -8.77 17.27
C GLU A 101 -1.81 -8.14 16.01
N THR A 102 -0.72 -7.39 16.15
CA THR A 102 -0.07 -6.69 15.06
C THR A 102 1.35 -7.20 14.85
N THR A 103 1.71 -7.46 13.60
CA THR A 103 3.05 -7.83 13.14
C THR A 103 3.48 -6.93 11.99
N THR A 104 4.78 -6.76 11.79
CA THR A 104 5.31 -5.87 10.75
C THR A 104 6.47 -6.50 9.97
N ALA A 105 6.59 -6.13 8.71
CA ALA A 105 7.77 -6.43 7.88
C ALA A 105 8.18 -5.15 7.12
N SER A 106 9.45 -4.82 7.17
CA SER A 106 10.05 -3.69 6.48
C SER A 106 10.49 -4.08 5.07
N VAL A 107 10.19 -3.24 4.09
CA VAL A 107 10.54 -3.49 2.68
C VAL A 107 11.33 -2.30 2.15
N ILE A 108 12.43 -2.61 1.46
CA ILE A 108 13.09 -1.69 0.54
C ILE A 108 13.10 -2.29 -0.86
N ALA A 109 13.00 -1.43 -1.86
CA ALA A 109 13.21 -1.77 -3.26
C ALA A 109 14.00 -0.67 -3.96
N VAL A 110 14.89 -1.06 -4.85
CA VAL A 110 15.68 -0.17 -5.71
C VAL A 110 15.42 -0.57 -7.16
N GLY A 111 15.58 0.37 -8.09
CA GLY A 111 15.33 0.11 -9.51
C GLY A 111 16.51 -0.56 -10.23
N ASP A 112 16.73 -0.14 -11.46
CA ASP A 112 17.42 -0.92 -12.48
C ASP A 112 18.91 -1.14 -12.18
N ASN A 113 19.34 -2.41 -12.15
CA ASN A 113 20.75 -2.82 -12.08
C ASN A 113 21.30 -3.11 -13.49
N LEU A 114 21.57 -2.03 -14.22
CA LEU A 114 21.88 -2.00 -15.65
C LEU A 114 23.38 -1.76 -15.92
N TYR A 115 24.12 -2.86 -16.12
CA TYR A 115 25.58 -2.85 -16.24
C TYR A 115 26.07 -2.43 -17.63
N HIS A 116 26.43 -1.16 -17.74
CA HIS A 116 27.15 -0.61 -18.90
C HIS A 116 28.65 -0.92 -18.84
N GLN A 117 29.37 -0.72 -19.95
CA GLN A 117 30.77 -1.10 -20.10
C GLN A 117 31.69 -0.62 -18.97
N SER A 118 31.57 0.63 -18.53
CA SER A 118 32.43 1.16 -17.46
C SER A 118 32.23 0.49 -16.11
N LEU A 119 31.00 0.03 -15.81
CA LEU A 119 30.72 -0.80 -14.61
C LEU A 119 31.32 -2.19 -14.74
N ILE A 120 31.22 -2.80 -15.92
CA ILE A 120 31.85 -4.10 -16.22
C ILE A 120 33.37 -3.98 -15.98
N ASP A 121 34.00 -2.96 -16.55
CA ASP A 121 35.43 -2.69 -16.43
C ASP A 121 35.84 -2.40 -14.97
N ALA A 122 34.96 -1.76 -14.19
CA ALA A 122 35.23 -1.39 -12.80
C ALA A 122 35.48 -2.60 -11.88
N GLY A 123 34.89 -3.76 -12.20
CA GLY A 123 35.09 -5.02 -11.46
C GLY A 123 35.93 -6.06 -12.20
N ALA A 124 36.29 -5.80 -13.46
CA ALA A 124 37.11 -6.70 -14.24
C ALA A 124 38.57 -6.70 -13.77
N SER A 125 39.23 -7.85 -13.86
CA SER A 125 40.64 -8.01 -13.52
C SER A 125 41.36 -8.89 -14.55
N SER A 126 42.61 -8.51 -14.85
CA SER A 126 43.48 -9.22 -15.81
C SER A 126 43.88 -10.64 -15.38
N ASP A 127 43.77 -10.96 -14.10
CA ASP A 127 44.03 -12.31 -13.56
C ASP A 127 42.80 -13.23 -13.60
N GLY A 128 41.65 -12.73 -14.10
CA GLY A 128 40.38 -13.44 -14.20
C GLY A 128 39.56 -13.46 -12.92
N ASN A 129 40.02 -12.84 -11.82
CA ASN A 129 39.26 -12.78 -10.56
C ASN A 129 38.43 -11.49 -10.52
N TRP A 130 37.31 -11.49 -11.24
CA TRP A 130 36.41 -10.32 -11.29
C TRP A 130 35.64 -10.16 -9.98
N ASN A 131 35.40 -8.92 -9.54
CA ASN A 131 34.70 -8.62 -8.28
C ASN A 131 33.97 -7.29 -8.35
N TYR A 132 32.67 -7.32 -8.03
CA TYR A 132 31.77 -6.18 -8.11
C TYR A 132 31.27 -5.69 -6.74
N ASP A 133 31.81 -6.23 -5.64
CA ASP A 133 31.34 -5.95 -4.28
C ASP A 133 31.37 -4.45 -3.95
N LYS A 134 32.40 -3.76 -4.42
CA LYS A 134 32.62 -2.33 -4.17
C LYS A 134 31.49 -1.44 -4.73
N ILE A 135 30.77 -1.90 -5.74
CA ILE A 135 29.69 -1.12 -6.37
C ILE A 135 28.57 -0.86 -5.35
N TYR A 136 28.32 -1.81 -4.45
CA TYR A 136 27.18 -1.75 -3.55
C TYR A 136 27.50 -1.27 -2.14
N THR A 137 28.77 -0.93 -1.82
CA THR A 137 29.19 -0.70 -0.42
C THR A 137 28.54 0.52 0.22
N HIS A 138 28.25 1.56 -0.55
CA HIS A 138 27.74 2.83 -0.03
C HIS A 138 26.29 2.75 0.46
N ILE A 139 25.52 1.75 -0.01
CA ILE A 139 24.10 1.58 0.37
C ILE A 139 23.86 0.50 1.41
N GLN A 140 24.88 -0.32 1.74
CA GLN A 140 24.69 -1.47 2.63
C GLN A 140 24.12 -1.06 4.00
N ASP A 141 24.59 0.06 4.54
CA ASP A 141 24.11 0.57 5.82
C ASP A 141 22.65 1.04 5.77
N ALA A 142 22.19 1.56 4.64
CA ALA A 142 20.83 2.03 4.46
C ALA A 142 19.82 0.87 4.34
N ILE A 143 20.24 -0.24 3.71
CA ILE A 143 19.35 -1.38 3.46
C ILE A 143 19.39 -2.45 4.56
N LYS A 144 20.47 -2.56 5.36
CA LYS A 144 20.75 -3.74 6.22
C LYS A 144 19.60 -4.18 7.14
N ASP A 145 18.84 -3.23 7.68
CA ASP A 145 17.78 -3.51 8.67
C ASP A 145 16.45 -3.92 8.04
N ALA A 146 16.31 -3.82 6.72
CA ALA A 146 15.10 -4.23 6.02
C ALA A 146 14.93 -5.75 5.99
N ASP A 147 13.69 -6.22 6.17
CA ASP A 147 13.34 -7.64 6.10
C ASP A 147 13.35 -8.16 4.65
N ILE A 148 12.78 -7.35 3.75
CA ILE A 148 12.70 -7.59 2.31
C ILE A 148 13.53 -6.51 1.60
N LYS A 149 14.44 -6.95 0.73
CA LYS A 149 15.36 -6.10 -0.02
C LYS A 149 15.30 -6.53 -1.48
N MET A 150 14.62 -5.71 -2.28
CA MET A 150 14.33 -5.98 -3.69
C MET A 150 15.27 -5.19 -4.61
N ILE A 151 15.62 -5.77 -5.76
CA ILE A 151 16.46 -5.17 -6.80
C ILE A 151 16.03 -5.74 -8.16
N ASP A 152 15.94 -4.89 -9.17
CA ASP A 152 15.77 -5.30 -10.56
C ASP A 152 17.13 -5.65 -11.17
N GLN A 153 17.36 -6.95 -11.40
CA GLN A 153 18.50 -7.42 -12.18
C GLN A 153 18.11 -7.36 -13.66
N GLU A 154 18.27 -6.18 -14.26
CA GLU A 154 17.77 -5.91 -15.62
C GLU A 154 18.49 -6.72 -16.70
N THR A 155 19.72 -7.18 -16.46
CA THR A 155 20.54 -7.83 -17.49
C THR A 155 20.70 -9.33 -17.25
N VAL A 156 20.74 -10.14 -18.32
CA VAL A 156 21.06 -11.57 -18.21
C VAL A 156 22.49 -11.79 -17.74
N PHE A 157 22.73 -12.96 -17.12
CA PHE A 157 24.05 -13.39 -16.70
C PHE A 157 24.74 -14.32 -17.69
N THR A 158 26.07 -14.21 -17.70
CA THR A 158 26.98 -15.18 -18.31
C THR A 158 28.12 -15.55 -17.35
N THR A 159 28.59 -16.79 -17.45
CA THR A 159 29.80 -17.27 -16.73
C THR A 159 31.07 -17.13 -17.55
N ASP A 160 30.93 -16.82 -18.84
CA ASP A 160 32.04 -16.66 -19.76
C ASP A 160 32.37 -15.16 -19.91
N HIS A 161 33.52 -14.75 -19.38
CA HIS A 161 33.98 -13.35 -19.45
C HIS A 161 34.18 -12.87 -20.89
N ASP A 162 34.46 -13.77 -21.85
CA ASP A 162 34.57 -13.41 -23.28
C ASP A 162 33.20 -13.11 -23.91
N SER A 163 32.12 -13.55 -23.26
CA SER A 163 30.74 -13.34 -23.68
C SER A 163 30.06 -12.18 -22.95
N VAL A 164 30.76 -11.52 -22.02
CA VAL A 164 30.25 -10.32 -21.34
C VAL A 164 30.10 -9.18 -22.35
N SER A 165 28.98 -8.48 -22.31
CA SER A 165 28.68 -7.40 -23.24
C SER A 165 27.85 -6.30 -22.59
N SER A 166 28.00 -5.09 -23.14
CA SER A 166 27.22 -3.90 -22.81
C SER A 166 26.21 -3.61 -23.93
N TYR A 167 25.44 -2.54 -23.80
CA TYR A 167 24.53 -1.98 -24.81
C TYR A 167 24.97 -2.19 -26.28
N PRO A 168 24.06 -2.62 -27.18
CA PRO A 168 22.60 -2.73 -26.99
C PRO A 168 22.11 -4.08 -26.45
N SER A 169 22.96 -5.09 -26.36
CA SER A 169 22.59 -6.42 -25.85
C SER A 169 23.47 -6.75 -24.66
N PHE A 170 22.86 -6.83 -23.49
CA PHE A 170 23.58 -6.89 -22.23
C PHE A 170 23.81 -8.34 -21.79
N ALA A 171 25.03 -8.64 -21.39
CA ALA A 171 25.39 -9.89 -20.73
C ALA A 171 26.35 -9.57 -19.59
N THR A 172 25.85 -9.68 -18.37
CA THR A 172 26.56 -9.31 -17.14
C THR A 172 27.26 -10.53 -16.55
N PRO A 173 28.49 -10.41 -16.03
CA PRO A 173 29.17 -11.54 -15.39
C PRO A 173 28.44 -11.96 -14.10
N THR A 174 28.36 -13.27 -13.84
CA THR A 174 27.69 -13.83 -12.65
C THR A 174 28.20 -13.29 -11.31
N GLU A 175 29.43 -12.77 -11.27
CA GLU A 175 30.05 -12.13 -10.11
C GLU A 175 29.29 -10.87 -9.66
N VAL A 176 28.49 -10.25 -10.54
CA VAL A 176 27.55 -9.19 -10.15
C VAL A 176 26.42 -9.76 -9.29
N GLY A 177 25.88 -10.91 -9.66
CA GLY A 177 24.91 -11.62 -8.82
C GLY A 177 25.47 -11.98 -7.44
N ASP A 178 26.75 -12.35 -7.36
CA ASP A 178 27.43 -12.59 -6.08
C ASP A 178 27.48 -11.31 -5.23
N ALA A 179 27.82 -10.18 -5.86
CA ALA A 179 27.88 -8.88 -5.21
C ALA A 179 26.51 -8.40 -4.72
N ILE A 180 25.44 -8.64 -5.47
CA ILE A 180 24.04 -8.35 -5.07
C ILE A 180 23.70 -9.09 -3.77
N ILE A 181 24.01 -10.39 -3.70
CA ILE A 181 23.73 -11.18 -2.49
C ILE A 181 24.60 -10.77 -1.32
N LYS A 182 25.87 -10.42 -1.58
CA LYS A 182 26.76 -9.90 -0.54
C LYS A 182 26.31 -8.53 -0.03
N ALA A 183 25.72 -7.69 -0.88
CA ALA A 183 25.13 -6.42 -0.49
C ALA A 183 23.94 -6.62 0.48
N GLY A 184 23.22 -7.73 0.32
CA GLY A 184 22.18 -8.19 1.25
C GLY A 184 20.78 -8.29 0.62
N PHE A 185 20.65 -8.05 -0.68
CA PHE A 185 19.40 -8.24 -1.42
C PHE A 185 18.93 -9.70 -1.35
N ASN A 186 17.63 -9.90 -1.22
CA ASN A 186 17.03 -11.22 -1.00
C ASN A 186 15.80 -11.52 -1.85
N VAL A 187 15.35 -10.54 -2.64
CA VAL A 187 14.36 -10.67 -3.69
C VAL A 187 14.97 -10.07 -4.95
N VAL A 188 14.93 -10.81 -6.07
CA VAL A 188 15.49 -10.37 -7.35
C VAL A 188 14.39 -10.43 -8.40
N GLU A 189 14.15 -9.29 -9.02
CA GLU A 189 13.26 -9.12 -10.16
C GLU A 189 14.05 -9.39 -11.44
N SER A 190 13.41 -10.04 -12.41
CA SER A 190 14.07 -10.45 -13.67
C SER A 190 13.14 -10.48 -14.86
N ALA A 191 11.84 -10.19 -14.71
CA ALA A 191 11.00 -9.92 -15.87
C ALA A 191 11.23 -8.48 -16.33
N ASN A 192 12.09 -8.32 -17.33
CA ASN A 192 12.41 -7.04 -17.97
C ASN A 192 12.60 -7.23 -19.48
N ASN A 193 12.85 -6.14 -20.20
CA ASN A 193 13.01 -6.19 -21.66
C ASN A 193 14.31 -6.87 -22.11
N HIS A 194 15.37 -6.85 -21.28
CA HIS A 194 16.71 -7.35 -21.58
C HIS A 194 16.92 -8.84 -21.24
N ILE A 195 15.97 -9.47 -20.56
CA ILE A 195 16.08 -10.85 -20.07
C ILE A 195 16.26 -11.91 -21.17
N ASP A 196 15.96 -11.56 -22.43
CA ASP A 196 16.10 -12.45 -23.57
C ASP A 196 17.06 -11.93 -24.66
N ASP A 197 17.92 -10.96 -24.35
CA ASP A 197 18.89 -10.37 -25.30
C ASP A 197 19.74 -11.44 -26.04
N PHE A 198 20.01 -12.57 -25.36
CA PHE A 198 20.73 -13.73 -25.91
C PHE A 198 19.85 -15.00 -26.01
N GLY A 199 18.53 -14.81 -26.06
CA GLY A 199 17.52 -15.84 -26.13
C GLY A 199 17.56 -16.81 -24.96
N GLU A 200 17.16 -18.06 -25.22
CA GLU A 200 17.04 -19.09 -24.18
C GLU A 200 18.36 -19.37 -23.45
N GLY A 201 19.50 -19.18 -24.11
CA GLY A 201 20.82 -19.53 -23.58
C GLY A 201 21.13 -18.80 -22.27
N PHE A 202 21.37 -17.48 -22.33
CA PHE A 202 21.73 -16.72 -21.13
C PHE A 202 20.55 -16.53 -20.17
N LEU A 203 19.31 -16.58 -20.65
CA LEU A 203 18.16 -16.66 -19.76
C LEU A 203 18.21 -17.93 -18.88
N THR A 204 18.55 -19.08 -19.48
CA THR A 204 18.74 -20.34 -18.74
C THR A 204 19.94 -20.27 -17.81
N ASP A 205 21.04 -19.63 -18.22
CA ASP A 205 22.21 -19.45 -17.36
C ASP A 205 21.90 -18.57 -16.15
N THR A 206 21.14 -17.48 -16.36
CA THR A 206 20.64 -16.59 -15.30
C THR A 206 19.79 -17.36 -14.29
N LEU A 207 18.83 -18.14 -14.79
CA LEU A 207 17.98 -18.97 -13.95
C LEU A 207 18.79 -20.02 -13.17
N ASN A 208 19.74 -20.69 -13.83
CA ASN A 208 20.58 -21.69 -13.20
C ASN A 208 21.48 -21.09 -12.13
N PHE A 209 22.04 -19.90 -12.37
CA PHE A 209 22.84 -19.18 -11.39
C PHE A 209 22.08 -19.00 -10.08
N TRP A 210 20.88 -18.42 -10.14
CA TRP A 210 20.05 -18.19 -8.96
C TRP A 210 19.62 -19.50 -8.28
N LYS A 211 19.07 -20.45 -9.04
CA LYS A 211 18.54 -21.70 -8.48
C LYS A 211 19.61 -22.59 -7.85
N THR A 212 20.83 -22.58 -8.39
CA THR A 212 21.89 -23.49 -7.93
C THR A 212 22.80 -22.85 -6.90
N LYS A 213 23.18 -21.58 -7.09
CA LYS A 213 24.14 -20.89 -6.22
C LYS A 213 23.47 -20.18 -5.05
N TYR A 214 22.26 -19.65 -5.26
CA TYR A 214 21.53 -18.85 -4.28
C TYR A 214 20.05 -19.26 -4.14
N PRO A 215 19.75 -20.53 -3.80
CA PRO A 215 18.38 -21.06 -3.77
C PRO A 215 17.45 -20.39 -2.73
N ASP A 216 18.00 -19.64 -1.77
CA ASP A 216 17.23 -18.92 -0.73
C ASP A 216 16.76 -17.52 -1.19
N VAL A 217 17.26 -17.05 -2.33
CA VAL A 217 16.81 -15.82 -2.98
C VAL A 217 15.45 -16.05 -3.59
N THR A 218 14.55 -15.08 -3.41
CA THR A 218 13.26 -15.10 -4.09
C THR A 218 13.45 -14.52 -5.49
N LEU A 219 13.69 -15.40 -6.47
CA LEU A 219 13.75 -15.04 -7.89
C LEU A 219 12.34 -14.90 -8.46
N LEU A 220 12.10 -13.80 -9.18
CA LEU A 220 10.83 -13.45 -9.79
C LEU A 220 10.95 -13.37 -11.32
N GLY A 221 9.81 -13.40 -12.02
CA GLY A 221 9.70 -13.04 -13.43
C GLY A 221 10.17 -14.08 -14.46
N ILE A 222 11.06 -15.01 -14.09
CA ILE A 222 11.56 -16.06 -14.98
C ILE A 222 11.41 -17.48 -14.44
N HIS A 223 11.21 -18.44 -15.36
CA HIS A 223 10.82 -19.81 -15.00
C HIS A 223 11.47 -20.88 -15.89
N ASP A 224 11.74 -22.05 -15.32
CA ASP A 224 12.26 -23.21 -16.06
C ASP A 224 11.17 -24.20 -16.48
N SER A 225 9.93 -23.98 -16.03
CA SER A 225 8.79 -24.80 -16.37
C SER A 225 7.47 -24.05 -16.20
N GLN A 226 6.43 -24.51 -16.89
CA GLN A 226 5.07 -24.00 -16.70
C GLN A 226 4.57 -24.18 -15.26
N GLU A 227 4.96 -25.26 -14.57
CA GLU A 227 4.59 -25.49 -13.17
C GLU A 227 5.18 -24.41 -12.25
N ASP A 228 6.41 -23.99 -12.50
CA ASP A 228 7.04 -22.90 -11.77
C ASP A 228 6.37 -21.54 -12.05
N ALA A 229 6.07 -21.25 -13.33
CA ALA A 229 5.32 -20.04 -13.74
C ALA A 229 3.90 -19.99 -13.14
N ASP A 230 3.27 -21.16 -12.96
CA ASP A 230 1.94 -21.25 -12.37
C ASP A 230 1.94 -21.16 -10.83
N THR A 231 3.12 -21.07 -10.20
CA THR A 231 3.30 -21.05 -8.75
C THR A 231 3.56 -19.62 -8.25
N VAL A 232 2.75 -19.17 -7.29
CA VAL A 232 2.93 -17.85 -6.66
C VAL A 232 4.19 -17.89 -5.78
N LYS A 233 5.15 -17.00 -6.05
CA LYS A 233 6.35 -16.84 -5.22
C LYS A 233 5.96 -16.12 -3.93
N ILE A 234 6.12 -16.80 -2.79
CA ILE A 234 5.73 -16.28 -1.48
C ILE A 234 6.93 -16.34 -0.54
N ARG A 235 7.18 -15.22 0.14
CA ARG A 235 8.12 -15.14 1.25
C ARG A 235 7.35 -14.86 2.54
N GLU A 236 7.62 -15.62 3.59
CA GLU A 236 7.04 -15.38 4.91
C GLU A 236 8.07 -14.71 5.81
N VAL A 237 7.74 -13.52 6.32
CA VAL A 237 8.60 -12.78 7.27
C VAL A 237 7.73 -12.27 8.41
N ASN A 238 8.19 -12.47 9.65
CA ASN A 238 7.50 -12.03 10.87
C ASN A 238 6.02 -12.47 10.94
N GLY A 239 5.68 -13.63 10.35
CA GLY A 239 4.30 -14.16 10.30
C GLY A 239 3.40 -13.54 9.23
N ILE A 240 3.97 -12.75 8.32
CA ILE A 240 3.31 -12.13 7.17
C ILE A 240 3.73 -12.88 5.91
N LYS A 241 2.77 -13.44 5.18
CA LYS A 241 3.01 -14.03 3.86
C LYS A 241 2.87 -12.97 2.78
N ILE A 242 3.96 -12.72 2.07
CA ILE A 242 4.03 -11.72 1.01
C ILE A 242 4.17 -12.47 -0.31
N ALA A 243 3.20 -12.31 -1.20
CA ALA A 243 3.26 -12.78 -2.57
C ALA A 243 3.92 -11.72 -3.45
N PHE A 244 4.77 -12.18 -4.36
CA PHE A 244 5.45 -11.35 -5.35
C PHE A 244 5.02 -11.79 -6.75
N LEU A 245 4.77 -10.82 -7.61
CA LEU A 245 4.28 -10.99 -8.97
C LEU A 245 5.06 -9.99 -9.84
N ASP A 246 5.95 -10.47 -10.71
CA ASP A 246 6.88 -9.65 -11.50
C ASP A 246 6.62 -9.83 -12.99
N TYR A 247 6.34 -8.74 -13.71
CA TYR A 247 5.92 -8.80 -15.10
C TYR A 247 6.56 -7.68 -15.94
N THR A 248 6.98 -8.02 -17.16
CA THR A 248 7.46 -7.04 -18.16
C THR A 248 6.42 -6.75 -19.25
N TYR A 249 6.39 -5.51 -19.72
CA TYR A 249 5.57 -5.09 -20.86
C TYR A 249 5.89 -5.89 -22.15
N GLY A 250 7.16 -6.27 -22.31
CA GLY A 250 7.72 -6.86 -23.53
C GLY A 250 9.21 -7.19 -23.36
N THR A 251 9.84 -7.64 -24.45
CA THR A 251 11.24 -8.10 -24.47
C THR A 251 11.88 -7.73 -25.81
N ASN A 252 13.19 -7.51 -25.84
CA ASN A 252 13.92 -7.07 -27.03
C ASN A 252 13.93 -8.12 -28.16
N VAL A 253 13.85 -9.42 -27.83
CA VAL A 253 13.84 -10.51 -28.82
C VAL A 253 12.43 -11.09 -29.05
N GLY A 254 11.45 -10.66 -28.25
CA GLY A 254 10.04 -11.06 -28.36
C GLY A 254 9.69 -12.38 -27.66
N GLY A 255 10.54 -12.84 -26.73
CA GLY A 255 10.35 -14.04 -25.94
C GLY A 255 10.91 -15.31 -26.59
N ILE A 256 10.72 -16.44 -25.91
CA ILE A 256 11.24 -17.74 -26.34
C ILE A 256 10.15 -18.55 -27.03
N GLU A 257 10.33 -18.84 -28.33
CA GLU A 257 9.35 -19.55 -29.15
C GLU A 257 8.92 -20.90 -28.51
N GLY A 258 7.62 -21.05 -28.28
CA GLY A 258 7.04 -22.27 -27.69
C GLY A 258 7.30 -22.44 -26.19
N LYS A 259 7.86 -21.42 -25.53
CA LYS A 259 8.19 -21.39 -24.11
C LYS A 259 7.75 -20.09 -23.44
N ASP A 260 6.54 -19.62 -23.76
CA ASP A 260 5.90 -18.43 -23.19
C ASP A 260 5.78 -18.42 -21.65
N TYR A 261 6.11 -19.53 -20.98
CA TYR A 261 6.20 -19.62 -19.52
C TYR A 261 7.53 -19.11 -18.96
N MET A 262 8.58 -18.99 -19.77
CA MET A 262 9.92 -18.67 -19.27
C MET A 262 10.04 -17.23 -18.77
N ILE A 263 9.17 -16.34 -19.26
CA ILE A 263 9.15 -14.91 -18.95
C ILE A 263 7.72 -14.52 -18.65
N ASP A 264 7.50 -13.93 -17.47
CA ASP A 264 6.22 -13.38 -17.08
C ASP A 264 5.98 -12.04 -17.82
N MET A 265 5.19 -12.10 -18.90
CA MET A 265 4.79 -10.91 -19.66
C MET A 265 3.44 -10.36 -19.19
N ILE A 266 3.27 -9.04 -19.21
CA ILE A 266 2.03 -8.37 -18.85
C ILE A 266 0.90 -8.84 -19.78
N ARG A 267 0.03 -9.70 -19.25
CA ARG A 267 -1.16 -10.24 -19.90
C ARG A 267 -2.28 -10.30 -18.87
N LYS A 268 -3.37 -9.58 -19.13
CA LYS A 268 -4.44 -9.34 -18.16
C LYS A 268 -5.05 -10.60 -17.60
N ASP A 269 -5.33 -11.59 -18.44
CA ASP A 269 -5.90 -12.87 -18.02
C ASP A 269 -4.95 -13.68 -17.12
N LYS A 270 -3.67 -13.76 -17.48
CA LYS A 270 -2.62 -14.41 -16.67
C LYS A 270 -2.44 -13.70 -15.32
N ILE A 271 -2.29 -12.38 -15.34
CA ILE A 271 -2.14 -11.55 -14.13
C ILE A 271 -3.37 -11.72 -13.22
N THR A 272 -4.58 -11.64 -13.77
CA THR A 272 -5.82 -11.85 -13.01
C THR A 272 -5.79 -13.19 -12.29
N ALA A 273 -5.46 -14.26 -13.01
CA ALA A 273 -5.43 -15.61 -12.45
C ALA A 273 -4.38 -15.74 -11.33
N MET A 274 -3.19 -15.15 -11.52
CA MET A 274 -2.13 -15.19 -10.52
C MET A 274 -2.46 -14.36 -9.28
N ILE A 275 -3.09 -13.19 -9.42
CA ILE A 275 -3.60 -12.42 -8.27
C ILE A 275 -4.64 -13.23 -7.49
N GLN A 276 -5.59 -13.90 -8.17
CA GLN A 276 -6.57 -14.74 -7.47
C GLN A 276 -5.91 -15.92 -6.73
N LYS A 277 -4.84 -16.51 -7.26
CA LYS A 277 -4.04 -17.53 -6.55
C LYS A 277 -3.29 -16.92 -5.35
N ALA A 278 -2.71 -15.73 -5.51
CA ALA A 278 -1.97 -15.04 -4.46
C ALA A 278 -2.87 -14.69 -3.27
N LYS A 279 -4.08 -14.17 -3.52
CA LYS A 279 -5.08 -13.84 -2.49
C LYS A 279 -5.52 -15.03 -1.64
N GLN A 280 -5.36 -16.26 -2.13
CA GLN A 280 -5.69 -17.48 -1.39
C GLN A 280 -4.55 -17.97 -0.49
N GLN A 281 -3.33 -17.49 -0.72
CA GLN A 281 -2.10 -18.07 -0.17
C GLN A 281 -1.27 -17.07 0.64
N ALA A 282 -1.43 -15.77 0.38
CA ALA A 282 -0.68 -14.67 0.98
C ALA A 282 -1.59 -13.66 1.67
N ASP A 283 -1.00 -12.90 2.60
CA ASP A 283 -1.66 -11.77 3.27
C ASP A 283 -1.52 -10.49 2.44
N CYS A 284 -0.33 -10.25 1.89
CA CYS A 284 0.04 -9.06 1.11
C CYS A 284 0.50 -9.45 -0.30
N ILE A 285 0.19 -8.62 -1.30
CA ILE A 285 0.65 -8.78 -2.68
C ILE A 285 1.47 -7.54 -3.08
N ILE A 286 2.73 -7.78 -3.44
CA ILE A 286 3.60 -6.81 -4.12
C ILE A 286 3.64 -7.20 -5.59
N PHE A 287 3.23 -6.28 -6.45
CA PHE A 287 3.32 -6.41 -7.90
C PHE A 287 4.50 -5.57 -8.39
N VAL A 288 5.36 -6.17 -9.20
CA VAL A 288 6.48 -5.53 -9.87
C VAL A 288 6.14 -5.43 -11.34
N ALA A 289 6.43 -4.27 -11.93
CA ALA A 289 6.14 -4.00 -13.32
C ALA A 289 7.28 -3.28 -14.02
N HIS A 290 7.90 -3.96 -14.98
CA HIS A 290 8.85 -3.35 -15.89
C HIS A 290 8.04 -2.77 -17.07
N TRP A 291 7.82 -1.46 -17.10
CA TRP A 291 6.83 -0.80 -17.97
C TRP A 291 7.09 0.70 -18.23
N GLY A 292 6.22 1.35 -18.99
CA GLY A 292 6.31 2.80 -19.18
C GLY A 292 7.17 3.19 -20.37
N THR A 293 7.42 4.48 -20.51
CA THR A 293 8.19 5.04 -21.61
C THR A 293 9.56 5.47 -21.10
N GLU A 294 10.64 5.02 -21.76
CA GLU A 294 12.02 5.46 -21.47
C GLU A 294 12.12 6.99 -21.42
N ASP A 295 12.90 7.49 -20.45
CA ASP A 295 13.18 8.92 -20.21
C ASP A 295 11.98 9.79 -19.81
N GLU A 296 10.77 9.23 -19.70
CA GLU A 296 9.57 9.99 -19.37
C GLU A 296 9.29 9.96 -17.86
N THR A 297 9.40 11.13 -17.23
CA THR A 297 9.20 11.29 -15.78
C THR A 297 7.72 11.38 -15.38
N MET A 298 6.80 11.55 -16.34
CA MET A 298 5.36 11.42 -16.12
C MET A 298 4.84 10.04 -16.56
N PRO A 299 4.24 9.23 -15.66
CA PRO A 299 3.67 7.95 -16.05
C PRO A 299 2.67 8.08 -17.20
N ASN A 300 2.81 7.21 -18.19
CA ASN A 300 1.93 7.16 -19.34
C ASN A 300 0.55 6.54 -18.97
N GLU A 301 -0.42 6.59 -19.87
CA GLU A 301 -1.78 6.10 -19.60
C GLU A 301 -1.82 4.58 -19.50
N TYR A 302 -0.94 3.85 -20.19
CA TYR A 302 -0.81 2.41 -20.03
C TYR A 302 -0.46 2.06 -18.57
N GLU A 303 0.56 2.71 -18.01
CA GLU A 303 0.98 2.53 -16.60
C GLU A 303 -0.16 2.88 -15.64
N LYS A 304 -0.79 4.06 -15.84
CA LYS A 304 -1.91 4.52 -15.01
C LYS A 304 -3.10 3.56 -15.06
N GLN A 305 -3.42 3.00 -16.24
CA GLN A 305 -4.53 2.08 -16.39
C GLN A 305 -4.26 0.73 -15.72
N TRP A 306 -3.03 0.22 -15.84
CA TRP A 306 -2.61 -0.99 -15.12
C TRP A 306 -2.61 -0.77 -13.61
N ALA A 307 -2.09 0.36 -13.12
CA ALA A 307 -2.09 0.68 -11.70
C ALA A 307 -3.52 0.73 -11.12
N ALA A 308 -4.45 1.38 -11.83
CA ALA A 308 -5.87 1.40 -11.45
C ALA A 308 -6.48 -0.02 -11.45
N TYR A 309 -6.18 -0.82 -12.47
CA TYR A 309 -6.67 -2.20 -12.57
C TYR A 309 -6.15 -3.10 -11.43
N LEU A 310 -4.85 -3.04 -11.13
CA LEU A 310 -4.22 -3.81 -10.07
C LEU A 310 -4.77 -3.44 -8.68
N MET A 311 -5.04 -2.15 -8.46
CA MET A 311 -5.75 -1.67 -7.27
C MET A 311 -7.14 -2.30 -7.16
N GLU A 312 -7.93 -2.30 -8.23
CA GLU A 312 -9.25 -2.94 -8.24
C GLU A 312 -9.18 -4.46 -7.96
N GLN A 313 -8.07 -5.12 -8.31
CA GLN A 313 -7.86 -6.54 -7.99
C GLN A 313 -7.44 -6.78 -6.53
N GLY A 314 -7.06 -5.72 -5.80
CA GLY A 314 -6.63 -5.77 -4.40
C GLY A 314 -5.14 -6.05 -4.22
N VAL A 315 -4.29 -5.60 -5.15
CA VAL A 315 -2.84 -5.54 -4.96
C VAL A 315 -2.51 -4.48 -3.91
N ASN A 316 -1.56 -4.75 -3.02
CA ASN A 316 -1.24 -3.80 -1.93
C ASN A 316 -0.19 -2.77 -2.35
N VAL A 317 0.84 -3.21 -3.07
CA VAL A 317 1.95 -2.36 -3.51
C VAL A 317 2.28 -2.68 -4.97
N ILE A 318 2.54 -1.64 -5.76
CA ILE A 318 3.09 -1.71 -7.11
C ILE A 318 4.46 -1.04 -7.09
N ILE A 319 5.47 -1.72 -7.61
CA ILE A 319 6.82 -1.21 -7.79
C ILE A 319 7.13 -1.27 -9.28
N GLY A 320 7.41 -0.13 -9.90
CA GLY A 320 7.78 -0.06 -11.30
C GLY A 320 9.25 0.30 -11.52
N GLY A 321 9.73 -0.07 -12.71
CA GLY A 321 11.03 0.26 -13.29
C GLY A 321 10.90 0.25 -14.82
N HIS A 322 12.02 0.33 -15.56
CA HIS A 322 12.15 0.50 -17.03
C HIS A 322 12.36 1.93 -17.57
N PRO A 323 11.65 3.00 -17.13
CA PRO A 323 11.86 4.33 -17.71
C PRO A 323 13.28 4.88 -17.54
N HIS A 324 14.12 4.23 -16.73
CA HIS A 324 15.47 4.61 -16.32
C HIS A 324 15.56 5.93 -15.53
N VAL A 325 14.44 6.64 -15.41
CA VAL A 325 14.26 7.85 -14.62
C VAL A 325 13.19 7.64 -13.54
N LEU A 326 13.26 8.44 -12.48
CA LEU A 326 12.21 8.48 -11.47
C LEU A 326 10.88 8.92 -12.05
N GLN A 327 9.82 8.30 -11.55
CA GLN A 327 8.46 8.80 -11.69
C GLN A 327 7.80 8.95 -10.31
N PRO A 328 6.68 9.68 -10.19
CA PRO A 328 6.02 9.89 -8.91
C PRO A 328 5.59 8.59 -8.24
N TYR A 329 5.39 8.65 -6.93
CA TYR A 329 4.76 7.59 -6.15
C TYR A 329 3.58 8.14 -5.36
N GLY A 330 2.68 7.27 -4.93
CA GLY A 330 1.53 7.70 -4.16
C GLY A 330 0.61 6.56 -3.77
N ARG A 331 -0.56 6.94 -3.25
CA ARG A 331 -1.62 6.02 -2.85
C ARG A 331 -2.82 6.22 -3.75
N LEU A 332 -3.23 5.15 -4.42
CA LEU A 332 -4.46 5.10 -5.21
C LEU A 332 -5.58 4.53 -4.34
N THR A 333 -6.77 5.12 -4.46
CA THR A 333 -7.98 4.64 -3.79
C THR A 333 -9.17 4.71 -4.73
N ASP A 334 -10.12 3.77 -4.62
CA ASP A 334 -11.41 3.84 -5.30
C ASP A 334 -12.60 4.02 -4.33
N ASP A 335 -13.78 4.30 -4.90
CA ASP A 335 -15.03 4.45 -4.13
C ASP A 335 -15.49 3.16 -3.43
N LYS A 336 -14.89 2.00 -3.76
CA LYS A 336 -15.19 0.70 -3.13
C LYS A 336 -14.28 0.45 -1.93
N GLY A 337 -13.33 1.34 -1.65
CA GLY A 337 -12.36 1.22 -0.57
C GLY A 337 -11.18 0.31 -0.90
N ASN A 338 -10.94 0.00 -2.18
CA ASN A 338 -9.68 -0.59 -2.60
C ASN A 338 -8.58 0.46 -2.50
N GLU A 339 -7.38 0.03 -2.14
CA GLU A 339 -6.23 0.90 -1.94
C GLU A 339 -4.95 0.19 -2.38
N THR A 340 -4.07 0.94 -3.03
CA THR A 340 -2.74 0.48 -3.46
C THR A 340 -1.73 1.60 -3.27
N VAL A 341 -0.53 1.27 -2.79
CA VAL A 341 0.64 2.14 -2.92
C VAL A 341 1.30 1.85 -4.27
N VAL A 342 1.55 2.87 -5.07
CA VAL A 342 2.24 2.74 -6.36
C VAL A 342 3.52 3.57 -6.35
N PHE A 343 4.62 2.95 -6.74
CA PHE A 343 5.86 3.61 -7.15
C PHE A 343 5.97 3.38 -8.66
N TYR A 344 5.69 4.40 -9.50
CA TYR A 344 5.56 4.17 -10.95
C TYR A 344 6.89 3.80 -11.61
N SER A 345 7.98 4.43 -11.19
CA SER A 345 9.36 4.06 -11.56
C SER A 345 10.32 4.48 -10.45
N LEU A 346 11.23 3.58 -10.07
CA LEU A 346 12.35 3.88 -9.18
C LEU A 346 13.61 4.38 -9.91
N GLY A 347 13.58 4.42 -11.25
CA GLY A 347 14.71 4.79 -12.10
C GLY A 347 15.90 3.84 -11.95
N ASN A 348 17.05 4.21 -12.52
CA ASN A 348 18.26 3.40 -12.38
C ASN A 348 18.75 3.35 -10.92
N PHE A 349 19.14 2.16 -10.48
CA PHE A 349 19.91 1.97 -9.26
C PHE A 349 21.41 1.94 -9.55
N VAL A 350 21.84 1.15 -10.53
CA VAL A 350 23.24 1.03 -10.98
C VAL A 350 23.26 1.15 -12.50
N SER A 351 23.83 2.24 -13.00
CA SER A 351 23.92 2.55 -14.43
C SER A 351 25.07 3.53 -14.69
N THR A 352 25.53 3.66 -15.94
CA THR A 352 26.41 4.77 -16.34
C THR A 352 25.88 5.47 -17.59
N GLN A 353 24.56 5.55 -17.67
CA GLN A 353 23.88 6.49 -18.54
C GLN A 353 24.27 7.94 -18.20
N GLN A 354 23.96 8.87 -19.09
CA GLN A 354 24.69 10.13 -19.21
C GLN A 354 23.82 11.37 -19.02
N LYS A 355 22.55 11.25 -18.67
CA LYS A 355 21.68 12.37 -18.27
C LYS A 355 21.61 12.48 -16.74
N LEU A 356 21.23 13.67 -16.26
CA LEU A 356 21.08 13.92 -14.83
C LEU A 356 19.98 13.05 -14.23
N GLU A 357 18.85 12.95 -14.92
CA GLU A 357 17.67 12.20 -14.51
C GLU A 357 17.93 10.68 -14.45
N GLU A 358 18.73 10.16 -15.39
CA GLU A 358 19.11 8.74 -15.47
C GLU A 358 20.08 8.29 -14.37
N LEU A 359 20.75 9.24 -13.71
CA LEU A 359 21.65 8.99 -12.57
C LEU A 359 21.01 9.30 -11.23
N LEU A 360 19.77 9.82 -11.23
CA LEU A 360 18.97 10.06 -10.05
C LEU A 360 17.97 8.91 -9.88
N GLY A 361 18.25 8.04 -8.92
CA GLY A 361 17.42 6.88 -8.61
C GLY A 361 16.61 7.03 -7.34
N GLY A 362 15.80 6.03 -7.03
CA GLY A 362 14.98 5.97 -5.83
C GLY A 362 15.12 4.65 -5.09
N MET A 363 15.08 4.72 -3.76
CA MET A 363 14.85 3.58 -2.89
C MET A 363 13.45 3.69 -2.29
N ALA A 364 12.51 2.89 -2.78
CA ALA A 364 11.22 2.75 -2.12
C ALA A 364 11.41 2.13 -0.73
N LYS A 365 10.71 2.68 0.26
CA LYS A 365 10.74 2.21 1.64
C LYS A 365 9.35 2.28 2.25
N PHE A 366 8.91 1.16 2.81
CA PHE A 366 7.61 1.06 3.47
C PHE A 366 7.59 -0.08 4.50
N THR A 367 6.58 -0.07 5.37
CA THR A 367 6.35 -1.17 6.32
C THR A 367 5.00 -1.79 6.06
N ILE A 368 4.98 -3.10 5.84
CA ILE A 368 3.76 -3.90 5.80
C ILE A 368 3.35 -4.16 7.25
N GLN A 369 2.16 -3.72 7.64
CA GLN A 369 1.55 -4.06 8.92
C GLN A 369 0.43 -5.07 8.68
N LYS A 370 0.50 -6.21 9.38
CA LYS A 370 -0.58 -7.19 9.45
C LYS A 370 -1.24 -7.12 10.81
N THR A 371 -2.54 -6.92 10.82
CA THR A 371 -3.36 -6.90 12.04
C THR A 371 -4.38 -8.03 12.00
N VAL A 372 -4.40 -8.84 13.05
CA VAL A 372 -5.38 -9.92 13.24
C VAL A 372 -6.30 -9.54 14.38
N GLN A 373 -7.58 -9.32 14.07
CA GLN A 373 -8.62 -8.98 15.04
C GLN A 373 -9.86 -9.84 14.79
N ASP A 374 -10.37 -10.51 15.82
CA ASP A 374 -11.54 -11.40 15.74
C ASP A 374 -11.43 -12.47 14.63
N GLY A 375 -10.21 -12.96 14.38
CA GLY A 375 -9.91 -13.93 13.32
C GLY A 375 -9.94 -13.36 11.89
N LYS A 376 -10.09 -12.04 11.73
CA LYS A 376 -9.95 -11.34 10.46
C LYS A 376 -8.57 -10.73 10.36
N THR A 377 -7.96 -10.87 9.19
CA THR A 377 -6.66 -10.26 8.86
C THR A 377 -6.91 -9.01 8.03
N SER A 378 -6.20 -7.92 8.34
CA SER A 378 -6.08 -6.73 7.51
C SER A 378 -4.61 -6.39 7.29
N ILE A 379 -4.31 -5.83 6.12
CA ILE A 379 -2.99 -5.32 5.76
C ILE A 379 -3.06 -3.82 5.56
N GLU A 380 -2.07 -3.13 6.12
CA GLU A 380 -1.86 -1.70 5.91
C GLU A 380 -0.41 -1.47 5.47
N ILE A 381 -0.21 -0.60 4.48
CA ILE A 381 1.12 -0.18 4.05
C ILE A 381 1.44 1.16 4.72
N LEU A 382 2.33 1.12 5.69
CA LEU A 382 2.75 2.28 6.48
C LEU A 382 3.95 2.98 5.85
N THR A 383 3.95 4.31 5.98
CA THR A 383 5.08 5.19 5.62
C THR A 383 5.71 4.90 4.25
N PRO A 384 4.92 4.77 3.16
CA PRO A 384 5.52 4.64 1.84
C PRO A 384 6.27 5.93 1.49
N THR A 385 7.53 5.79 1.13
CA THR A 385 8.43 6.89 0.77
C THR A 385 9.41 6.44 -0.30
N VAL A 386 9.97 7.39 -1.04
CA VAL A 386 11.15 7.17 -1.88
C VAL A 386 12.29 7.98 -1.29
N GLU A 387 13.36 7.31 -0.86
CA GLU A 387 14.61 7.98 -0.47
C GLU A 387 15.47 8.15 -1.74
N PRO A 388 15.92 9.39 -2.07
CA PRO A 388 16.68 9.63 -3.29
C PRO A 388 18.07 9.00 -3.25
N LEU A 389 18.45 8.39 -4.37
CA LEU A 389 19.78 7.84 -4.65
C LEU A 389 20.43 8.60 -5.79
N VAL A 390 21.76 8.58 -5.84
CA VAL A 390 22.52 9.08 -6.98
C VAL A 390 23.60 8.09 -7.36
N MET A 391 23.67 7.75 -8.64
CA MET A 391 24.71 6.89 -9.16
C MET A 391 25.99 7.68 -9.39
N HIS A 392 27.05 7.33 -8.65
CA HIS A 392 28.38 7.92 -8.81
C HIS A 392 29.26 7.03 -9.66
N TYR A 393 29.93 7.60 -10.65
CA TYR A 393 31.02 6.95 -11.34
C TYR A 393 32.17 7.93 -11.59
N ASN A 394 33.39 7.49 -11.31
CA ASN A 394 34.62 8.21 -11.61
C ASN A 394 35.68 7.17 -12.00
N SER A 395 35.88 7.03 -13.31
CA SER A 395 36.81 6.05 -13.87
C SER A 395 38.27 6.31 -13.45
N ASP A 396 38.66 7.57 -13.27
CA ASP A 396 40.03 7.93 -12.88
C ASP A 396 40.34 7.54 -11.43
N ALA A 397 39.35 7.69 -10.54
CA ALA A 397 39.44 7.27 -9.14
C ALA A 397 39.12 5.77 -8.95
N GLY A 398 38.55 5.11 -9.95
CA GLY A 398 38.07 3.73 -9.86
C GLY A 398 36.86 3.56 -8.94
N GLU A 399 36.11 4.65 -8.74
CA GLU A 399 34.98 4.75 -7.81
C GLU A 399 33.65 4.63 -8.57
N PHE A 400 32.84 3.65 -8.19
CA PHE A 400 31.57 3.35 -8.82
C PHE A 400 30.60 2.87 -7.75
N GLY A 401 29.40 3.43 -7.72
CA GLY A 401 28.34 2.93 -6.85
C GLY A 401 27.23 3.95 -6.60
N PRO A 402 26.02 3.48 -6.24
CA PRO A 402 24.96 4.36 -5.81
C PRO A 402 25.24 4.88 -4.42
N TYR A 403 24.93 6.15 -4.20
CA TYR A 403 24.97 6.82 -2.91
C TYR A 403 23.55 7.19 -2.48
N MET A 404 23.29 7.18 -1.17
CA MET A 404 22.18 7.96 -0.63
C MET A 404 22.42 9.43 -0.98
N LEU A 405 21.43 10.12 -1.57
CA LEU A 405 21.59 11.53 -1.91
C LEU A 405 21.81 12.40 -0.65
N SER A 406 21.38 11.93 0.52
CA SER A 406 21.66 12.55 1.82
C SER A 406 23.15 12.56 2.20
N ASP A 407 23.89 11.56 1.71
CA ASP A 407 25.31 11.35 2.02
C ASP A 407 26.21 11.86 0.89
N TYR A 408 25.61 12.26 -0.24
CA TYR A 408 26.31 12.79 -1.41
C TYR A 408 26.67 14.27 -1.23
N THR A 409 27.82 14.67 -1.77
CA THR A 409 28.39 16.02 -1.58
C THR A 409 28.62 16.72 -2.92
N GLU A 410 28.75 18.05 -2.91
CA GLU A 410 29.14 18.80 -4.12
C GLU A 410 30.55 18.43 -4.61
N GLU A 411 31.44 18.02 -3.69
CA GLU A 411 32.75 17.50 -4.06
C GLU A 411 32.63 16.21 -4.88
N LEU A 412 31.83 15.24 -4.42
CA LEU A 412 31.54 14.03 -5.18
C LEU A 412 30.85 14.34 -6.51
N ALA A 413 29.86 15.24 -6.51
CA ALA A 413 29.19 15.66 -7.74
C ALA A 413 30.17 16.24 -8.76
N SER A 414 31.12 17.09 -8.32
CA SER A 414 32.14 17.69 -9.19
C SER A 414 33.13 16.68 -9.80
N GLN A 415 33.29 15.52 -9.15
CA GLN A 415 34.18 14.45 -9.58
C GLN A 415 33.49 13.39 -10.45
N ASN A 416 32.16 13.41 -10.53
CA ASN A 416 31.41 12.44 -11.30
C ASN A 416 31.75 12.55 -12.80
N GLY A 417 32.03 11.42 -13.45
CA GLY A 417 32.40 11.34 -14.85
C GLY A 417 31.33 11.87 -15.80
N VAL A 418 30.06 11.96 -15.37
CA VAL A 418 28.98 12.56 -16.17
C VAL A 418 29.24 14.02 -16.54
N GLN A 419 30.05 14.74 -15.75
CA GLN A 419 30.42 16.13 -16.00
C GLN A 419 31.03 16.33 -17.40
N SER A 420 31.73 15.33 -17.95
CA SER A 420 32.30 15.41 -19.30
C SER A 420 31.27 15.33 -20.43
N TYR A 421 30.05 14.86 -20.13
CA TYR A 421 28.99 14.65 -21.11
C TYR A 421 27.96 15.78 -21.09
N ILE A 422 27.53 16.20 -19.90
CA ILE A 422 26.46 17.20 -19.74
C ILE A 422 26.95 18.59 -19.37
N GLY A 423 28.26 18.75 -19.16
CA GLY A 423 28.90 20.03 -18.88
C GLY A 423 28.95 20.36 -17.39
N SER A 424 29.99 21.11 -17.02
CA SER A 424 30.23 21.55 -15.64
C SER A 424 29.09 22.41 -15.12
N GLY A 425 28.56 22.06 -13.95
CA GLY A 425 27.50 22.82 -13.27
C GLY A 425 26.08 22.34 -13.55
N VAL A 426 25.90 21.34 -14.43
CA VAL A 426 24.61 20.64 -14.59
C VAL A 426 24.46 19.57 -13.51
N PHE A 427 25.45 18.70 -13.37
CA PHE A 427 25.47 17.67 -12.33
C PHE A 427 25.97 18.23 -10.99
N THR A 428 25.06 18.78 -10.19
CA THR A 428 25.32 19.30 -8.84
C THR A 428 24.39 18.65 -7.84
N LEU A 429 24.78 18.59 -6.57
CA LEU A 429 23.89 18.08 -5.52
C LEU A 429 22.60 18.89 -5.43
N ASP A 430 22.71 20.21 -5.60
CA ASP A 430 21.56 21.12 -5.63
C ASP A 430 20.59 20.81 -6.78
N ASN A 431 21.09 20.58 -8.00
CA ASN A 431 20.24 20.23 -9.15
C ASN A 431 19.63 18.83 -9.02
N LEU A 432 20.36 17.85 -8.46
CA LEU A 432 19.80 16.53 -8.17
C LEU A 432 18.63 16.61 -7.17
N LYS A 433 18.77 17.40 -6.10
CA LYS A 433 17.70 17.62 -5.12
C LYS A 433 16.50 18.33 -5.73
N LYS A 434 16.73 19.35 -6.57
CA LYS A 434 15.67 20.06 -7.29
C LYS A 434 14.92 19.13 -8.21
N LYS A 435 15.63 18.37 -9.05
CA LYS A 435 15.02 17.41 -9.98
C LYS A 435 14.22 16.34 -9.24
N PHE A 436 14.73 15.82 -8.13
CA PHE A 436 13.99 14.90 -7.28
C PHE A 436 12.68 15.51 -6.77
N ASN A 437 12.76 16.70 -6.16
CA ASN A 437 11.58 17.38 -5.61
C ASN A 437 10.57 17.74 -6.71
N GLU A 438 11.07 18.16 -7.88
CA GLU A 438 10.29 18.44 -9.07
C GLU A 438 9.45 17.22 -9.48
N ILE A 439 10.09 16.04 -9.65
CA ILE A 439 9.40 14.80 -10.04
C ILE A 439 8.42 14.38 -8.94
N MET A 440 8.85 14.36 -7.69
CA MET A 440 8.01 13.94 -6.55
C MET A 440 6.83 14.88 -6.28
N SER A 441 6.85 16.11 -6.80
CA SER A 441 5.74 17.08 -6.71
C SER A 441 4.68 16.91 -7.80
N MET A 442 4.95 16.12 -8.85
CA MET A 442 3.99 15.90 -9.92
C MET A 442 2.76 15.15 -9.41
N ASN A 443 1.58 15.63 -9.80
CA ASN A 443 0.31 14.97 -9.50
C ASN A 443 -0.09 14.06 -10.65
N VAL A 444 -0.03 12.75 -10.43
CA VAL A 444 -0.49 11.75 -11.38
C VAL A 444 -2.01 11.60 -11.26
N THR A 445 -2.75 11.97 -12.31
CA THR A 445 -4.19 11.75 -12.36
C THR A 445 -4.44 10.27 -12.69
N PRO A 446 -5.17 9.51 -11.86
CA PRO A 446 -5.45 8.11 -12.15
C PRO A 446 -6.21 7.92 -13.48
N SER A 447 -5.95 6.82 -14.17
CA SER A 447 -6.68 6.47 -15.40
C SER A 447 -8.18 6.31 -15.11
N THR A 448 -9.01 6.70 -16.09
CA THR A 448 -10.46 6.41 -16.08
C THR A 448 -10.86 5.33 -17.10
N GLY A 449 -9.87 4.72 -17.76
CA GLY A 449 -10.01 3.57 -18.66
C GLY A 449 -9.91 3.91 -20.14
N THR A 450 -8.92 3.34 -20.82
CA THR A 450 -8.52 3.67 -22.21
C THR A 450 -8.34 2.44 -23.12
N ASN A 451 -8.87 1.28 -22.70
CA ASN A 451 -8.75 -0.03 -23.38
C ASN A 451 -7.30 -0.55 -23.59
N LEU A 452 -6.30 0.01 -22.92
CA LEU A 452 -4.90 -0.41 -23.02
C LEU A 452 -4.58 -1.69 -22.22
N LEU A 453 -5.48 -2.17 -21.36
CA LEU A 453 -5.29 -3.42 -20.61
C LEU A 453 -5.27 -4.68 -21.49
N ASP A 454 -5.82 -4.60 -22.70
CA ASP A 454 -5.99 -5.76 -23.60
C ASP A 454 -5.00 -5.73 -24.79
N VAL A 455 -3.98 -4.87 -24.73
CA VAL A 455 -2.91 -4.79 -25.74
C VAL A 455 -1.68 -5.60 -25.33
N THR A 456 -0.87 -5.97 -26.31
CA THR A 456 0.49 -6.50 -26.14
C THR A 456 1.47 -5.55 -26.79
N ILE A 457 2.65 -5.35 -26.21
CA ILE A 457 3.69 -4.52 -26.83
C ILE A 457 4.64 -5.42 -27.62
N ASP A 458 4.89 -5.06 -28.89
CA ASP A 458 5.82 -5.78 -29.76
C ASP A 458 7.27 -5.27 -29.62
N THR A 459 8.22 -5.88 -30.32
CA THR A 459 9.65 -5.52 -30.28
C THR A 459 9.94 -4.14 -30.86
N ASP A 460 9.00 -3.55 -31.61
CA ASP A 460 9.08 -2.20 -32.14
C ASP A 460 8.37 -1.19 -31.21
N LEU A 461 8.01 -1.62 -29.99
CA LEU A 461 7.30 -0.86 -28.95
C LEU A 461 5.89 -0.41 -29.34
N ASN A 462 5.27 -1.04 -30.33
CA ASN A 462 3.87 -0.76 -30.67
C ASN A 462 2.94 -1.52 -29.73
N MET A 463 1.91 -0.85 -29.21
CA MET A 463 0.80 -1.52 -28.54
C MET A 463 -0.15 -2.12 -29.57
N ILE A 464 -0.31 -3.43 -29.54
CA ILE A 464 -1.08 -4.20 -30.50
C ILE A 464 -2.32 -4.80 -29.84
N ASP A 465 -3.51 -4.57 -30.39
CA ASP A 465 -4.74 -5.20 -29.93
C ASP A 465 -4.84 -6.69 -30.35
N ALA A 466 -5.81 -7.41 -29.82
CA ALA A 466 -6.05 -8.81 -30.17
C ALA A 466 -6.39 -9.06 -31.67
N SER A 467 -6.71 -8.02 -32.43
CA SER A 467 -6.96 -8.08 -33.87
C SER A 467 -5.71 -7.78 -34.71
N GLY A 468 -4.59 -7.43 -34.07
CA GLY A 468 -3.34 -7.06 -34.73
C GLY A 468 -3.26 -5.59 -35.16
N ASN A 469 -4.14 -4.71 -34.65
CA ASN A 469 -4.07 -3.27 -34.95
C ASN A 469 -3.23 -2.55 -33.90
N VAL A 470 -2.50 -1.53 -34.34
CA VAL A 470 -1.82 -0.59 -33.44
C VAL A 470 -2.87 0.24 -32.70
N VAL A 471 -2.72 0.32 -31.38
CA VAL A 471 -3.50 1.16 -30.47
C VAL A 471 -2.58 2.26 -29.97
N GLU A 472 -2.97 3.50 -30.19
CA GLU A 472 -2.21 4.66 -29.72
C GLU A 472 -2.61 5.01 -28.29
N ASP A 473 -1.63 5.34 -27.45
CA ASP A 473 -1.88 6.00 -26.18
C ASP A 473 -2.02 7.50 -26.41
N THR A 474 -3.25 7.93 -26.70
CA THR A 474 -3.56 9.33 -27.00
C THR A 474 -3.85 10.18 -25.76
N ASP A 475 -4.00 9.55 -24.59
CA ASP A 475 -4.40 10.22 -23.35
C ASP A 475 -3.20 10.47 -22.41
N SER A 476 -2.04 9.92 -22.74
CA SER A 476 -0.76 10.31 -22.16
C SER A 476 -0.42 11.78 -22.35
N ILE A 477 0.18 12.35 -21.31
CA ILE A 477 0.83 13.65 -21.36
C ILE A 477 2.28 13.47 -20.94
N THR A 478 3.19 14.19 -21.60
CA THR A 478 4.60 14.23 -21.20
C THR A 478 4.76 15.10 -19.95
N ALA A 479 5.86 14.93 -19.22
CA ALA A 479 6.24 15.83 -18.14
C ALA A 479 6.33 17.28 -18.63
N GLU A 480 6.91 17.52 -19.80
CA GLU A 480 6.97 18.85 -20.43
C GLU A 480 5.56 19.47 -20.58
N LYS A 481 4.60 18.68 -21.08
CA LYS A 481 3.22 19.15 -21.22
C LYS A 481 2.55 19.39 -19.86
N TYR A 482 2.79 18.52 -18.89
CA TYR A 482 2.27 18.70 -17.53
C TYR A 482 2.69 20.05 -16.93
N TYR A 483 3.98 20.40 -17.05
CA TYR A 483 4.49 21.69 -16.57
C TYR A 483 3.91 22.87 -17.34
N ALA A 484 3.85 22.78 -18.67
CA ALA A 484 3.24 23.81 -19.50
C ALA A 484 1.78 24.10 -19.10
N ASP A 485 0.99 23.06 -18.84
CA ASP A 485 -0.42 23.18 -18.43
C ASP A 485 -0.58 23.80 -17.03
N LYS A 486 0.44 23.70 -16.17
CA LYS A 486 0.50 24.35 -14.86
C LYS A 486 1.09 25.77 -14.91
N GLY A 487 1.48 26.25 -16.10
CA GLY A 487 2.16 27.54 -16.26
C GLY A 487 3.56 27.56 -15.65
N ILE A 488 4.17 26.39 -15.46
CA ILE A 488 5.51 26.24 -14.92
C ILE A 488 6.50 26.30 -16.09
N ASP A 489 7.35 27.33 -16.09
CA ASP A 489 8.42 27.46 -17.09
C ASP A 489 9.66 26.70 -16.63
N ILE A 490 9.80 25.45 -17.11
CA ILE A 490 10.94 24.58 -16.81
C ILE A 490 12.28 25.10 -17.36
N THR A 491 12.25 26.12 -18.24
CA THR A 491 13.46 26.76 -18.79
C THR A 491 13.90 27.98 -17.99
N SER A 492 13.11 28.41 -17.01
CA SER A 492 13.45 29.54 -16.14
C SER A 492 14.50 29.15 -15.10
N GLU A 493 15.45 30.05 -14.81
CA GLU A 493 16.42 29.88 -13.71
C GLU A 493 15.71 29.71 -12.35
N ASP A 494 14.48 30.22 -12.22
CA ASP A 494 13.63 30.16 -11.02
C ASP A 494 12.94 28.79 -10.80
N PHE A 495 12.74 27.99 -11.85
CA PHE A 495 12.28 26.60 -11.67
C PHE A 495 13.31 25.77 -10.91
N ASN A 496 14.59 26.14 -11.08
CA ASN A 496 15.70 25.60 -10.33
C ASN A 496 16.01 26.44 -9.06
N SER A 497 15.05 27.14 -8.44
CA SER A 497 15.28 27.88 -7.18
C SER A 497 14.43 27.33 -6.04
N ALA A 498 15.02 27.19 -4.85
CA ALA A 498 14.41 26.59 -3.65
C ALA A 498 13.23 27.38 -3.03
N ASP A 499 12.78 28.47 -3.69
CA ASP A 499 11.78 29.40 -3.16
C ASP A 499 10.36 29.20 -3.72
N ASN A 500 10.07 28.10 -4.41
CA ASN A 500 8.70 27.81 -4.87
C ASN A 500 7.81 27.23 -3.77
N ASN A 501 7.45 28.08 -2.81
CA ASN A 501 6.21 27.91 -2.03
C ASN A 501 5.02 28.43 -2.86
N SER A 502 4.50 27.63 -3.78
CA SER A 502 3.22 27.93 -4.46
C SER A 502 2.06 27.15 -3.84
N GLY A 503 1.84 27.37 -2.55
CA GLY A 503 0.55 27.13 -1.90
C GLY A 503 -0.24 28.44 -1.83
N SER A 504 -1.04 28.73 -2.86
CA SER A 504 -2.19 29.64 -2.77
C SER A 504 -3.13 29.38 -3.95
N THR A 505 -4.10 28.50 -3.73
CA THR A 505 -5.31 28.44 -4.54
C THR A 505 -6.19 29.64 -4.19
N ASP A 506 -6.30 30.59 -5.12
CA ASP A 506 -7.37 31.60 -5.14
C ASP A 506 -8.71 30.90 -5.38
N ASP A 507 -9.50 30.73 -4.32
CA ASP A 507 -10.89 30.26 -4.43
C ASP A 507 -11.82 31.46 -4.36
N SER A 508 -12.44 31.77 -5.50
CA SER A 508 -13.39 32.85 -5.64
C SER A 508 -14.76 32.45 -5.08
N SER A 509 -15.07 32.98 -3.90
CA SER A 509 -16.38 33.52 -3.47
C SER A 509 -17.65 32.84 -4.02
N ASP A 510 -18.28 32.01 -3.19
CA ASP A 510 -19.74 31.92 -3.17
C ASP A 510 -20.24 31.95 -1.72
N ASP A 511 -21.36 32.65 -1.53
CA ASP A 511 -21.84 33.13 -0.25
C ASP A 511 -22.68 32.10 0.53
N GLY A 512 -22.49 32.04 1.85
CA GLY A 512 -23.25 31.12 2.70
C GLY A 512 -22.94 31.33 4.18
N SER A 513 -23.82 32.07 4.83
CA SER A 513 -23.69 32.67 6.16
C SER A 513 -23.96 31.75 7.37
N TYR A 514 -23.30 32.09 8.50
CA TYR A 514 -23.53 31.73 9.93
C TYR A 514 -23.09 30.29 10.35
N ASP A 515 -22.52 30.00 11.52
CA ASP A 515 -22.48 30.69 12.82
C ASP A 515 -21.30 30.14 13.68
N ASP A 516 -21.05 30.81 14.79
CA ASP A 516 -19.95 30.74 15.76
C ASP A 516 -19.51 29.38 16.40
N GLY A 517 -18.27 29.37 16.90
CA GLY A 517 -17.72 28.32 17.76
C GLY A 517 -16.23 28.50 18.07
N SER A 518 -15.91 28.80 19.33
CA SER A 518 -14.70 29.45 19.84
C SER A 518 -13.69 28.54 20.59
N TYR A 519 -12.42 29.01 20.66
CA TYR A 519 -11.28 28.62 21.54
C TYR A 519 -10.52 27.32 21.14
N ASP A 520 -9.19 27.18 21.27
CA ASP A 520 -8.25 27.71 22.27
C ASP A 520 -6.79 27.61 21.74
N ASP A 521 -5.93 28.59 22.05
CA ASP A 521 -4.52 28.69 21.66
C ASP A 521 -3.59 28.23 22.80
N GLY A 522 -2.77 27.20 22.53
CA GLY A 522 -1.74 26.71 23.45
C GLY A 522 -0.34 27.08 22.94
N SER A 523 0.30 28.01 23.63
CA SER A 523 1.70 28.45 23.48
C SER A 523 2.69 27.60 24.31
N TYR A 524 3.99 27.97 24.24
CA TYR A 524 5.20 27.45 24.93
C TYR A 524 6.13 26.61 24.02
N ASP A 525 7.44 26.79 23.93
CA ASP A 525 8.41 27.74 24.52
C ASP A 525 9.73 27.58 23.72
N ASP A 526 10.40 28.66 23.32
CA ASP A 526 11.70 28.64 22.65
C ASP A 526 12.85 28.93 23.64
N GLY A 527 13.66 27.91 23.92
CA GLY A 527 14.84 28.01 24.76
C GLY A 527 16.05 28.53 23.99
N SER A 528 16.48 29.73 24.35
CA SER A 528 17.70 30.42 23.91
C SER A 528 18.98 29.78 24.46
N TYR A 529 20.06 29.80 23.66
CA TYR A 529 21.43 29.63 24.14
C TYR A 529 22.30 30.83 23.72
N ASP A 530 23.02 31.32 24.73
CA ASP A 530 23.88 32.50 24.83
C ASP A 530 24.99 32.62 23.77
N ASP A 531 25.23 33.88 23.38
CA ASP A 531 26.39 34.37 22.65
C ASP A 531 27.58 34.65 23.59
N GLY A 532 28.70 33.97 23.33
CA GLY A 532 29.98 34.20 24.01
C GLY A 532 30.98 34.91 23.09
N SER A 533 31.43 36.07 23.54
CA SER A 533 32.23 37.11 22.87
C SER A 533 33.64 36.74 22.36
N TYR A 534 34.02 37.48 21.31
CA TYR A 534 35.32 37.73 20.68
C TYR A 534 36.56 37.78 21.60
N ASP A 535 37.69 37.34 21.04
CA ASP A 535 39.01 37.91 21.34
C ASP A 535 39.81 38.03 20.02
N ASP A 536 40.44 39.19 19.84
CA ASP A 536 41.19 39.60 18.67
C ASP A 536 42.68 39.21 18.78
N GLY A 537 43.29 38.85 17.66
CA GLY A 537 44.69 38.44 17.60
C GLY A 537 45.28 38.66 16.21
N SER A 538 46.19 39.61 16.15
CA SER A 538 46.79 40.28 14.99
C SER A 538 47.64 39.42 14.04
N TYR A 539 47.64 39.88 12.79
CA TYR A 539 48.55 39.67 11.65
C TYR A 539 50.00 39.24 11.97
N ASP A 540 50.54 38.37 11.11
CA ASP A 540 51.94 38.45 10.68
C ASP A 540 52.05 38.10 9.19
N ASP A 541 52.80 38.92 8.47
CA ASP A 541 53.07 38.87 7.04
C ASP A 541 54.31 38.02 6.74
N GLY A 542 54.22 37.16 5.73
CA GLY A 542 55.34 36.35 5.27
C GLY A 542 55.24 36.14 3.76
N SER A 543 56.20 36.69 3.04
CA SER A 543 56.23 36.83 1.59
C SER A 543 57.35 36.00 0.96
N TYR A 544 57.13 35.62 -0.32
CA TYR A 544 58.05 35.03 -1.31
C TYR A 544 58.43 33.55 -1.08
N ASP A 545 58.51 32.68 -2.10
CA ASP A 545 59.20 32.88 -3.38
C ASP A 545 58.62 32.02 -4.53
N ASP A 546 58.91 32.47 -5.74
CA ASP A 546 58.61 31.88 -7.03
C ASP A 546 59.54 30.70 -7.38
N GLY A 547 59.11 29.87 -8.34
CA GLY A 547 59.89 28.72 -8.82
C GLY A 547 59.25 28.08 -10.05
N SER A 548 59.53 28.66 -11.21
CA SER A 548 59.26 28.12 -12.55
C SER A 548 60.32 27.09 -13.01
N TYR A 549 60.03 26.42 -14.14
CA TYR A 549 60.83 25.54 -15.03
C TYR A 549 60.47 24.05 -14.96
N ASP A 550 60.34 23.28 -16.04
CA ASP A 550 60.31 23.51 -17.51
C ASP A 550 59.81 22.21 -18.17
N ASP A 551 59.41 22.30 -19.43
CA ASP A 551 59.01 21.22 -20.35
C ASP A 551 60.08 20.13 -20.55
N SER A 552 59.65 18.90 -20.88
CA SER A 552 60.15 18.18 -22.06
C SER A 552 59.39 16.87 -22.35
N GLU A 553 58.96 16.77 -23.60
CA GLU A 553 58.54 15.58 -24.35
C GLU A 553 59.56 14.41 -24.32
N GLU A 554 59.06 13.18 -24.36
CA GLU A 554 59.50 12.12 -25.30
C GLU A 554 58.40 11.09 -25.53
#